data_AF-A0AA42ZK26-F1
#
_entry.id   AF-A0AA42ZK26-F1
#
_cell.length_a   1.000
_cell.length_b   1.000
_cell.length_c   1.000
_cell.angle_alpha   90.00
_cell.angle_beta   90.00
_cell.angle_gamma   90.00
#
_symmetry.space_group_name_H-M   'P 1'
#
loop_
_entity.id
_entity.type
_entity.pdbx_description
1 polymer ?
#
loop_
_entity_poly.entity_id
_entity_poly.type
_entity_poly.pdbx_seq_one_letter_code
_entity_poly.pdbx_strand_id
1 'polypeptide(L)'
;MVKMRRTILIILVVVFAAQPAASNDTQPEQRIRSTFGLALGSPAGFNFFYTHVNDPSLGFRVSGGFIPNDEGGGTGGLQVNLLRSVRGGRDYSLEESFILEYTSIGGGRGRSAKTWLYIGLAGSIRWKALFLEIGLTAGSGSYTSPQAVLQLGVVLHTSRCDR
;
A
#
# COMPACT_ATOMS: atom_id res chain seq x y z
N MET A 1 -16.91 -16.83 -36.49
CA MET A 1 -16.28 -17.31 -35.24
C MET A 1 -16.22 -16.16 -34.24
N VAL A 2 -17.13 -16.14 -33.26
CA VAL A 2 -17.20 -15.08 -32.23
C VAL A 2 -16.34 -15.50 -31.04
N LYS A 3 -15.33 -14.70 -30.73
CA LYS A 3 -14.36 -14.96 -29.65
C LYS A 3 -15.01 -14.56 -28.32
N MET A 4 -15.59 -15.55 -27.64
CA MET A 4 -16.29 -15.39 -26.36
C MET A 4 -15.26 -15.03 -25.26
N ARG A 5 -15.22 -13.76 -24.85
CA ARG A 5 -14.42 -13.31 -23.69
C ARG A 5 -15.17 -13.72 -22.42
N ARG A 6 -14.59 -14.66 -21.66
CA ARG A 6 -15.07 -15.02 -20.32
C ARG A 6 -14.72 -13.88 -19.38
N THR A 7 -15.68 -13.01 -19.11
CA THR A 7 -15.62 -12.04 -18.01
C THR A 7 -15.80 -12.82 -16.71
N ILE A 8 -14.70 -13.08 -16.00
CA ILE A 8 -14.74 -13.67 -14.67
C ILE A 8 -15.05 -12.54 -13.69
N LEU A 9 -16.30 -12.49 -13.23
CA LEU A 9 -16.73 -11.63 -12.13
C LEU A 9 -16.31 -12.31 -10.82
N ILE A 10 -15.24 -11.81 -10.19
CA ILE A 10 -14.83 -12.27 -8.86
C ILE A 10 -15.55 -11.40 -7.84
N ILE A 11 -16.59 -11.95 -7.21
CA ILE A 11 -17.20 -11.38 -6.01
C ILE A 11 -16.38 -11.89 -4.83
N LEU A 12 -15.54 -11.03 -4.24
CA LEU A 12 -14.74 -11.37 -3.06
C LEU A 12 -15.44 -10.81 -1.81
N VAL A 13 -15.90 -11.71 -0.95
CA VAL A 13 -16.47 -11.39 0.37
C VAL A 13 -15.31 -11.21 1.34
N VAL A 14 -15.07 -9.97 1.77
CA VAL A 14 -14.09 -9.65 2.82
C VAL A 14 -14.75 -9.90 4.17
N VAL A 15 -14.37 -10.97 4.86
CA VAL A 15 -14.80 -11.23 6.24
C VAL A 15 -13.87 -10.46 7.18
N PHE A 16 -14.36 -9.33 7.68
CA PHE A 16 -13.71 -8.59 8.76
C PHE A 16 -13.88 -9.35 10.07
N ALA A 17 -12.81 -9.93 10.60
CA ALA A 17 -12.82 -10.39 11.99
C ALA A 17 -12.91 -9.15 12.91
N ALA A 18 -14.02 -9.04 13.63
CA ALA A 18 -14.17 -8.09 14.72
C ALA A 18 -13.39 -8.64 15.93
N GLN A 19 -12.24 -8.05 16.24
CA GLN A 19 -11.59 -8.28 17.53
C GLN A 19 -12.33 -7.46 18.61
N PRO A 20 -12.54 -8.02 19.82
CA PRO A 20 -13.18 -7.30 20.91
C PRO A 20 -12.32 -6.12 21.35
N ALA A 21 -12.97 -4.97 21.53
CA ALA A 21 -12.35 -3.74 22.00
C ALA A 21 -11.70 -3.96 23.37
N ALA A 22 -10.37 -3.86 23.44
CA ALA A 22 -9.65 -3.82 24.70
C ALA A 22 -9.66 -2.38 25.26
N SER A 23 -9.77 -2.32 26.59
CA SER A 23 -10.21 -1.24 27.47
C SER A 23 -9.47 0.09 27.38
N ASN A 24 -10.26 1.15 27.66
CA ASN A 24 -9.88 2.53 27.95
C ASN A 24 -8.58 2.67 28.76
N ASP A 25 -7.62 3.41 28.21
CA ASP A 25 -6.74 4.25 29.02
C ASP A 25 -6.59 5.62 28.34
N THR A 26 -7.12 6.62 29.03
CA THR A 26 -7.35 7.99 28.54
C THR A 26 -6.09 8.84 28.61
N GLN A 27 -5.47 9.05 27.45
CA GLN A 27 -4.79 10.30 27.10
C GLN A 27 -5.43 10.81 25.81
N PRO A 28 -5.54 12.13 25.56
CA PRO A 28 -5.92 12.63 24.26
C PRO A 28 -4.79 12.28 23.28
N GLU A 29 -4.85 11.08 22.72
CA GLU A 29 -3.89 10.59 21.75
C GLU A 29 -3.93 11.54 20.56
N GLN A 30 -2.86 12.31 20.36
CA GLN A 30 -2.74 13.19 19.21
C GLN A 30 -2.90 12.34 17.95
N ARG A 31 -4.06 12.47 17.30
CA ARG A 31 -4.40 11.63 16.16
C ARG A 31 -3.64 12.11 14.95
N ILE A 32 -2.80 11.22 14.44
CA ILE A 32 -2.15 11.40 13.16
C ILE A 32 -3.24 11.37 12.10
N ARG A 33 -3.45 12.52 11.44
CA ARG A 33 -4.46 12.68 10.39
C ARG A 33 -3.89 12.33 9.03
N SER A 34 -2.66 12.79 8.77
CA SER A 34 -1.98 12.47 7.52
C SER A 34 -0.48 12.36 7.71
N THR A 35 0.14 11.49 6.92
CA THR A 35 1.59 11.37 6.84
C THR A 35 2.06 11.39 5.40
N PHE A 36 3.27 11.89 5.22
CA PHE A 36 4.00 11.83 3.96
C PHE A 36 5.37 11.22 4.20
N GLY A 37 5.82 10.37 3.30
CA GLY A 37 7.11 9.70 3.44
C GLY A 37 7.65 9.12 2.15
N LEU A 38 8.79 8.47 2.33
CA LEU A 38 9.55 7.78 1.30
C LEU A 38 9.69 6.31 1.67
N ALA A 39 9.61 5.41 0.70
CA ALA A 39 9.82 3.99 0.92
C ALA A 39 10.57 3.32 -0.24
N LEU A 40 11.40 2.35 0.11
CA LEU A 40 12.04 1.41 -0.79
C LEU A 40 11.22 0.14 -0.91
N GLY A 41 11.02 -0.35 -2.14
CA GLY A 41 10.26 -1.57 -2.42
C GLY A 41 9.20 -1.39 -3.51
N SER A 42 8.20 -2.27 -3.58
CA SER A 42 7.09 -2.13 -4.54
C SER A 42 6.29 -0.86 -4.25
N PRO A 43 5.63 -0.21 -5.22
CA PRO A 43 5.53 -0.58 -6.64
C PRO A 43 6.74 -0.21 -7.54
N ALA A 44 7.56 0.76 -7.17
CA ALA A 44 8.51 1.40 -8.10
C ALA A 44 9.99 1.28 -7.71
N GLY A 45 10.34 0.52 -6.67
CA GLY A 45 11.68 0.49 -6.08
C GLY A 45 11.91 1.67 -5.14
N PHE A 46 11.66 2.90 -5.60
CA PHE A 46 11.58 4.12 -4.77
C PHE A 46 10.18 4.71 -4.88
N ASN A 47 9.54 4.94 -3.75
CA ASN A 47 8.15 5.37 -3.67
C ASN A 47 8.03 6.56 -2.74
N PHE A 48 7.20 7.53 -3.11
CA PHE A 48 6.58 8.44 -2.17
C PHE A 48 5.29 7.82 -1.68
N PHE A 49 4.93 8.04 -0.42
CA PHE A 49 3.62 7.65 0.07
C PHE A 49 2.95 8.80 0.82
N TYR A 50 1.64 8.86 0.68
CA TYR A 50 0.76 9.73 1.45
C TYR A 50 -0.29 8.85 2.11
N THR A 51 -0.42 8.98 3.43
CA THR A 51 -1.47 8.32 4.21
C THR A 51 -2.43 9.37 4.72
N HIS A 52 -3.72 9.09 4.66
CA HIS A 52 -4.78 9.88 5.27
C HIS A 52 -5.69 9.00 6.11
N VAL A 53 -6.01 9.45 7.31
CA VAL A 53 -6.86 8.75 8.27
C VAL A 53 -8.05 9.67 8.59
N ASN A 54 -9.24 9.26 8.16
CA ASN A 54 -10.48 10.02 8.35
C ASN A 54 -11.13 9.71 9.70
N ASP A 55 -11.09 8.44 10.08
CA ASP A 55 -11.66 7.86 11.31
C ASP A 55 -10.52 7.15 12.05
N PRO A 56 -10.48 7.10 13.40
CA PRO A 56 -9.48 6.31 14.13
C PRO A 56 -9.30 4.88 13.63
N SER A 57 -10.32 4.30 12.98
CA SER A 57 -10.31 2.94 12.47
C SER A 57 -10.03 2.80 10.97
N LEU A 58 -10.26 3.84 10.16
CA LEU A 58 -10.21 3.75 8.69
C LEU A 58 -9.41 4.88 8.04
N GLY A 59 -8.56 4.48 7.11
CA GLY A 59 -7.76 5.41 6.30
C GLY A 59 -7.49 4.86 4.90
N PHE A 60 -6.75 5.63 4.13
CA PHE A 60 -6.19 5.18 2.86
C PHE A 60 -4.74 5.61 2.76
N ARG A 61 -3.96 4.85 1.99
CA ARG A 61 -2.60 5.22 1.59
C ARG A 61 -2.51 5.15 0.08
N VAL A 62 -1.81 6.10 -0.50
CA VAL A 62 -1.38 6.04 -1.90
C VAL A 62 0.13 6.08 -1.89
N SER A 63 0.76 5.13 -2.57
CA SER A 63 2.19 5.15 -2.81
C SER A 63 2.51 4.99 -4.29
N GLY A 64 3.65 5.51 -4.72
CA GLY A 64 4.08 5.37 -6.09
C GLY A 64 5.38 6.10 -6.37
N GLY A 65 5.93 5.79 -7.53
CA GLY A 65 7.18 6.37 -7.98
C GLY A 65 7.52 5.96 -9.39
N PHE A 66 8.60 6.53 -9.89
CA PHE A 66 9.15 6.23 -11.20
C PHE A 66 10.65 6.49 -11.21
N ILE A 67 11.40 5.52 -11.70
CA ILE A 67 12.85 5.55 -11.89
C ILE A 67 13.12 5.37 -13.38
N PRO A 68 13.57 6.41 -14.11
CA PRO A 68 13.89 6.28 -15.52
C PRO A 68 15.12 5.38 -15.72
N ASN A 69 15.19 4.74 -16.89
CA ASN A 69 16.40 4.08 -17.38
C ASN A 69 16.97 4.83 -18.60
N ASP A 70 18.24 4.58 -18.92
CA ASP A 70 18.94 5.25 -20.03
C ASP A 70 18.37 4.90 -21.42
N GLU A 71 17.59 3.82 -21.51
CA GLU A 71 16.96 3.34 -22.75
C GLU A 71 15.60 4.00 -23.05
N GLY A 72 15.18 4.97 -22.23
CA GLY A 72 13.94 5.74 -22.40
C GLY A 72 12.68 5.08 -21.83
N GLY A 73 12.81 4.04 -21.01
CA GLY A 73 11.74 3.52 -20.15
C GLY A 73 12.07 3.69 -18.67
N GLY A 74 11.63 2.75 -17.83
CA GLY A 74 11.90 2.83 -16.40
C GLY A 74 11.15 1.82 -15.56
N THR A 75 11.32 1.92 -14.25
CA THR A 75 10.56 1.17 -13.26
C THR A 75 9.61 2.12 -12.57
N GLY A 76 8.32 1.83 -12.56
CA GLY A 76 7.36 2.68 -11.88
C GLY A 76 6.08 1.95 -11.53
N GLY A 77 5.26 2.62 -10.72
CA GLY A 77 3.95 2.09 -10.39
C GLY A 77 3.24 2.88 -9.31
N LEU A 78 2.03 2.43 -9.01
CA LEU A 78 1.08 3.05 -8.11
C LEU A 78 0.42 1.97 -7.27
N GLN A 79 0.30 2.22 -5.97
CA GLN A 79 -0.35 1.37 -5.01
C GLN A 79 -1.37 2.21 -4.22
N VAL A 80 -2.54 1.64 -4.00
CA VAL A 80 -3.58 2.20 -3.14
C VAL A 80 -3.90 1.17 -2.08
N ASN A 81 -3.88 1.59 -0.82
CA ASN A 81 -4.24 0.77 0.32
C ASN A 81 -5.50 1.34 0.97
N LEU A 82 -6.45 0.47 1.28
CA LEU A 82 -7.49 0.75 2.27
C LEU A 82 -6.99 0.25 3.61
N LEU A 83 -6.86 1.14 4.58
CA LEU A 83 -6.23 0.88 5.87
C LEU A 83 -7.27 0.66 6.96
N ARG A 84 -7.00 -0.31 7.84
CA ARG A 84 -7.67 -0.49 9.11
C ARG A 84 -6.64 -0.38 10.24
N SER A 85 -6.84 0.57 11.14
CA SER A 85 -6.01 0.66 12.35
C SER A 85 -6.37 -0.47 13.30
N VAL A 86 -5.37 -1.30 13.65
CA VAL A 86 -5.54 -2.41 14.61
C VAL A 86 -5.12 -1.96 16.00
N ARG A 87 -4.01 -1.24 16.09
CA ARG A 87 -3.46 -0.73 17.34
C ARG A 87 -2.62 0.51 17.10
N GLY A 88 -2.76 1.49 17.98
CA GLY A 88 -1.99 2.72 17.94
C GLY A 88 -1.45 3.09 19.31
N GLY A 89 -0.34 3.82 19.30
CA GLY A 89 0.17 4.58 20.43
C GLY A 89 0.90 5.81 19.90
N ARG A 90 1.42 6.65 20.81
CA ARG A 90 2.12 7.89 20.44
C ARG A 90 3.26 7.68 19.44
N ASP A 91 4.02 6.60 19.62
CA ASP A 91 5.24 6.34 18.87
C ASP A 91 5.11 5.16 17.91
N TYR A 92 3.98 4.45 17.86
CA TYR A 92 3.80 3.32 16.94
C TYR A 92 2.36 3.18 16.43
N SER A 93 2.20 2.62 15.22
CA SER A 93 0.89 2.14 14.75
C SER A 93 1.04 0.81 14.02
N LEU A 94 0.00 -0.01 14.14
CA LEU A 94 -0.17 -1.29 13.44
C LEU A 94 -1.46 -1.20 12.64
N GLU A 95 -1.32 -1.40 11.34
CA GLU A 95 -2.40 -1.22 10.35
C GLU A 95 -2.48 -2.45 9.46
N GLU A 96 -3.69 -2.97 9.27
CA GLU A 96 -3.99 -3.94 8.22
C GLU A 96 -4.45 -3.20 6.97
N SER A 97 -4.19 -3.76 5.80
CA SER A 97 -4.62 -3.12 4.56
C SER A 97 -4.99 -4.07 3.45
N PHE A 98 -5.97 -3.63 2.66
CA PHE A 98 -6.25 -4.18 1.35
C PHE A 98 -5.54 -3.35 0.29
N ILE A 99 -4.80 -4.01 -0.60
CA ILE A 99 -3.97 -3.39 -1.63
C ILE A 99 -4.62 -3.53 -2.99
N LEU A 100 -4.57 -2.46 -3.77
CA LEU A 100 -4.68 -2.47 -5.23
C LEU A 100 -3.42 -1.82 -5.80
N GLU A 101 -2.68 -2.52 -6.65
CA GLU A 101 -1.40 -2.05 -7.16
C GLU A 101 -1.22 -2.33 -8.66
N TYR A 102 -0.54 -1.40 -9.32
CA TYR A 102 0.01 -1.55 -10.65
C TYR A 102 1.51 -1.26 -10.64
N THR A 103 2.32 -2.14 -11.21
CA THR A 103 3.74 -1.90 -11.48
C THR A 103 4.10 -2.16 -12.95
N SER A 104 5.07 -1.42 -13.43
CA SER A 104 5.66 -1.52 -14.77
C SER A 104 7.16 -1.44 -14.66
N ILE A 105 7.86 -2.45 -15.17
CA ILE A 105 9.32 -2.54 -15.14
C ILE A 105 9.85 -2.61 -16.57
N GLY A 106 10.80 -1.71 -16.87
CA GLY A 106 11.44 -1.62 -18.17
C GLY A 106 10.63 -0.80 -19.16
N GLY A 107 10.58 -1.28 -20.40
CA GLY A 107 10.25 -0.41 -21.53
C GLY A 107 11.46 0.41 -21.97
N GLY A 108 11.41 0.90 -23.20
CA GLY A 108 12.52 1.59 -23.85
C GLY A 108 12.59 1.21 -25.33
N ARG A 109 13.64 1.66 -26.04
CA ARG A 109 13.81 1.44 -27.50
C ARG A 109 13.62 -0.02 -27.90
N GLY A 110 12.41 -0.37 -28.36
CA GLY A 110 12.05 -1.68 -28.91
C GLY A 110 11.75 -2.79 -27.89
N ARG A 111 11.72 -2.51 -26.58
CA ARG A 111 11.37 -3.51 -25.55
C ARG A 111 10.00 -3.23 -24.95
N SER A 112 9.14 -4.25 -24.89
CA SER A 112 7.87 -4.16 -24.17
C SER A 112 8.13 -4.11 -22.66
N ALA A 113 7.41 -3.24 -21.95
CA ALA A 113 7.45 -3.19 -20.49
C ALA A 113 6.80 -4.45 -19.89
N LYS A 114 7.36 -4.94 -18.79
CA LYS A 114 6.73 -5.99 -17.98
C LYS A 114 5.79 -5.33 -16.98
N THR A 115 4.50 -5.61 -17.09
CA THR A 115 3.47 -5.02 -16.23
C THR A 115 2.88 -6.06 -15.27
N TRP A 116 2.37 -5.59 -14.14
CA TRP A 116 1.66 -6.41 -13.15
C TRP A 116 0.54 -5.59 -12.51
N LEU A 117 -0.68 -6.10 -12.57
CA LEU A 117 -1.85 -5.55 -11.88
C LEU A 117 -2.30 -6.56 -10.84
N TYR A 118 -2.43 -6.14 -9.59
CA TYR A 118 -2.71 -7.06 -8.49
C TYR A 118 -3.50 -6.46 -7.35
N ILE A 119 -4.09 -7.35 -6.58
CA ILE A 119 -4.72 -7.06 -5.30
C ILE A 119 -4.02 -7.85 -4.20
N GLY A 120 -4.12 -7.42 -2.95
CA GLY A 120 -3.47 -8.12 -1.87
C GLY A 120 -3.93 -7.71 -0.48
N LEU A 121 -3.33 -8.36 0.50
CA LEU A 121 -3.45 -8.02 1.90
C LEU A 121 -2.05 -7.75 2.46
N ALA A 122 -1.92 -6.71 3.27
CA ALA A 122 -0.66 -6.38 3.94
C ALA A 122 -0.88 -5.92 5.37
N GLY A 123 0.11 -6.17 6.21
CA GLY A 123 0.27 -5.51 7.50
C GLY A 123 1.34 -4.43 7.36
N SER A 124 1.11 -3.28 7.98
CA SER A 124 2.11 -2.25 8.12
C SER A 124 2.32 -1.86 9.57
N ILE A 125 3.57 -1.62 9.92
CA ILE A 125 4.00 -1.07 11.20
C ILE A 125 4.69 0.25 10.96
N ARG A 126 4.28 1.26 11.73
CA ARG A 126 5.04 2.50 11.89
C ARG A 126 5.64 2.51 13.28
N TRP A 127 6.92 2.83 13.38
CA TRP A 127 7.58 3.09 14.65
C TRP A 127 8.40 4.38 14.56
N LYS A 128 7.95 5.41 15.27
CA LYS A 128 8.40 6.80 15.13
C LYS A 128 8.28 7.23 13.67
N ALA A 129 9.42 7.52 13.03
CA ALA A 129 9.49 7.84 11.62
C ALA A 129 9.64 6.60 10.73
N LEU A 130 10.00 5.43 11.26
CA LEU A 130 10.19 4.23 10.44
C LEU A 130 8.84 3.67 10.01
N PHE A 131 8.80 3.20 8.76
CA PHE A 131 7.64 2.59 8.13
C PHE A 131 8.05 1.25 7.52
N LEU A 132 7.27 0.20 7.77
CA LEU A 132 7.43 -1.10 7.14
C LEU A 132 6.05 -1.64 6.77
N GLU A 133 5.90 -2.10 5.53
CA GLU A 133 4.74 -2.82 5.04
C GLU A 133 5.19 -4.16 4.45
N ILE A 134 4.48 -5.22 4.81
CA ILE A 134 4.68 -6.57 4.28
C ILE A 134 3.34 -7.20 3.96
N GLY A 135 3.24 -7.87 2.82
CA GLY A 135 2.00 -8.49 2.40
C GLY A 135 2.16 -9.53 1.31
N LEU A 136 1.01 -10.08 0.93
CA LEU A 136 0.89 -11.06 -0.15
C LEU A 136 -0.15 -10.57 -1.15
N THR A 137 0.18 -10.71 -2.43
CA THR A 137 -0.62 -10.22 -3.53
C THR A 137 -0.85 -11.29 -4.58
N ALA A 138 -1.99 -11.20 -5.26
CA ALA A 138 -2.35 -12.03 -6.40
C ALA A 138 -2.86 -11.15 -7.53
N GLY A 139 -2.51 -11.51 -8.77
CA GLY A 139 -2.71 -10.62 -9.89
C GLY A 139 -2.48 -11.25 -11.25
N SER A 140 -2.39 -10.39 -12.26
CA SER A 140 -2.20 -10.76 -13.66
C SER A 140 -1.22 -9.81 -14.35
N GLY A 141 -0.56 -10.32 -15.40
CA GLY A 141 0.51 -9.64 -16.11
C GLY A 141 1.72 -10.54 -16.32
N SER A 142 2.91 -9.97 -16.18
CA SER A 142 4.19 -10.57 -16.61
C SER A 142 4.88 -11.45 -15.55
N TYR A 143 4.36 -11.50 -14.33
CA TYR A 143 4.99 -12.19 -13.20
C TYR A 143 4.14 -13.38 -12.73
N THR A 144 4.73 -14.28 -11.94
CA THR A 144 3.98 -15.38 -11.32
C THR A 144 3.13 -14.86 -10.16
N SER A 145 2.11 -15.60 -9.75
CA SER A 145 1.26 -15.28 -8.60
C SER A 145 1.22 -16.49 -7.66
N PRO A 146 1.22 -16.31 -6.31
CA PRO A 146 1.26 -15.04 -5.57
C PRO A 146 2.64 -14.38 -5.52
N GLN A 147 2.69 -13.10 -5.15
CA GLN A 147 3.91 -12.33 -4.92
C GLN A 147 3.89 -11.72 -3.51
N ALA A 148 5.07 -11.53 -2.93
CA ALA A 148 5.21 -10.75 -1.70
C ALA A 148 5.34 -9.26 -2.05
N VAL A 149 4.72 -8.40 -1.24
CA VAL A 149 4.94 -6.95 -1.26
C VAL A 149 5.73 -6.57 -0.03
N LEU A 150 6.71 -5.69 -0.21
CA LEU A 150 7.54 -5.13 0.84
C LEU A 150 7.76 -3.65 0.56
N GLN A 151 7.54 -2.80 1.56
CA GLN A 151 7.97 -1.40 1.56
C GLN A 151 8.68 -1.10 2.89
N LEU A 152 9.91 -0.58 2.83
CA LEU A 152 10.64 -0.08 3.99
C LEU A 152 10.92 1.41 3.80
N GLY A 153 10.51 2.25 4.73
CA GLY A 153 10.53 3.68 4.52
C GLY A 153 10.67 4.53 5.77
N VAL A 154 10.61 5.83 5.54
CA VAL A 154 10.65 6.88 6.55
C VAL A 154 9.53 7.90 6.32
N VAL A 155 8.82 8.23 7.38
CA VAL A 155 7.85 9.32 7.47
C VAL A 155 8.62 10.62 7.62
N LEU A 156 8.44 11.51 6.64
CA LEU A 156 9.09 12.81 6.60
C LEU A 156 8.24 13.90 7.25
N HIS A 157 6.92 13.78 7.12
CA HIS A 157 5.98 14.75 7.67
C HIS A 157 4.76 14.05 8.27
N THR A 158 4.25 14.60 9.36
CA THR A 158 3.05 14.13 10.04
C THR A 158 2.20 15.34 10.43
N SER A 159 0.97 15.38 9.93
CA SER A 159 -0.02 16.37 10.32
C SER A 159 -0.91 15.77 11.42
N ARG A 160 -1.07 16.53 12.51
CA ARG A 160 -1.89 16.17 13.67
C ARG A 160 -3.08 17.13 13.73
N CYS A 161 -4.23 16.65 14.18
CA CYS A 161 -5.30 17.55 14.61
C CYS A 161 -5.08 17.89 16.08
N ASP A 162 -4.92 19.17 16.38
CA ASP A 162 -5.13 19.68 17.73
C ASP A 162 -6.64 19.70 17.98
N ARG A 163 -7.05 19.21 19.15
CA ARG A 163 -8.43 19.29 19.62
C ARG A 163 -8.70 20.65 20.23
#